data_AF-V6K1S6-F1
#
_entry.id   AF-V6K1S6-F1
#
_cell.length_a   1.000
_cell.length_b   1.000
_cell.length_c   1.000
_cell.angle_alpha   90.00
_cell.angle_beta   90.00
_cell.angle_gamma   90.00
#
_symmetry.space_group_name_H-M   'P 1'
#
loop_
_entity.id
_entity.type
_entity.pdbx_description
1 polymer ?
#
loop_
_entity_poly.entity_id
_entity_poly.type
_entity_poly.pdbx_seq_one_letter_code
_entity_poly.pdbx_strand_id
1 'polypeptide(L)'
;MWGGNVTAVHRELLAEARTPAEAEAVPSLRTLQRAVRRDLSAGERAGLRAGEAGRRRHDVFGKRPPTHRNACWEGDHKRIPVRVDVEGTAACPWVTWFIDVASKVIVGVAVTPNPPARDAVLAALRAGISRAGPHGPAGGLPGLVRVDRGKEFLCRTVAQALGGFAVPVGDLPAYTPHLKGTIEALNAAVEEMFLVSLPAYTRRARPVGKHRPEMADQVLPFAEFVEELLGWVRWWNTEHHPAGLRPGLTPLEAWEADPTPVEDVPEEQLAFFALEDDARVRKISTSGIRWRRRFYIAPWMVGHAGTPVRLRYLPHYDGQIEVFSTDSTGRAGRHLGTAYLAETATPGQRRALASVREKKARALKADLKAAEKAR
;
A
#
# COMPACT_ATOMS: atom_id res chain seq x y z
N MET A 1 -14.96 39.68 -6.23
CA MET A 1 -13.78 39.71 -5.33
C MET A 1 -12.54 39.44 -6.18
N TRP A 2 -11.72 40.45 -6.42
CA TRP A 2 -10.71 40.50 -7.49
C TRP A 2 -9.42 39.72 -7.23
N GLY A 3 -9.49 38.41 -6.99
CA GLY A 3 -8.36 37.45 -7.12
C GLY A 3 -6.96 37.89 -6.64
N GLY A 4 -6.83 38.78 -5.66
CA GLY A 4 -5.57 39.34 -5.17
C GLY A 4 -4.82 40.31 -6.12
N ASN A 5 -5.47 40.91 -7.14
CA ASN A 5 -4.80 41.81 -8.08
C ASN A 5 -4.84 43.28 -7.64
N VAL A 6 -3.76 43.74 -7.00
CA VAL A 6 -3.60 45.13 -6.50
C VAL A 6 -3.71 46.17 -7.63
N THR A 7 -3.28 45.84 -8.85
CA THR A 7 -3.38 46.73 -10.00
C THR A 7 -4.82 46.88 -10.50
N ALA A 8 -5.66 45.86 -10.32
CA ALA A 8 -7.09 45.96 -10.62
C ALA A 8 -7.79 46.88 -9.61
N VAL A 9 -7.53 46.70 -8.32
CA VAL A 9 -8.07 47.54 -7.24
C VAL A 9 -7.69 49.01 -7.42
N HIS A 10 -6.42 49.31 -7.75
CA HIS A 10 -6.00 50.69 -8.01
C HIS A 10 -6.72 51.32 -9.21
N ARG A 11 -6.98 50.55 -10.29
CA ARG A 11 -7.73 51.05 -11.44
C ARG A 11 -9.20 51.34 -11.10
N GLU A 12 -9.80 50.51 -10.26
CA GLU A 12 -11.18 50.70 -9.79
C GLU A 12 -11.30 51.92 -8.86
N LEU A 13 -10.39 52.09 -7.91
CA LEU A 13 -10.35 53.29 -7.05
C LEU A 13 -10.24 54.59 -7.85
N LEU A 14 -9.46 54.58 -8.94
CA LEU A 14 -9.38 55.72 -9.87
C LEU A 14 -10.66 55.90 -10.69
N ALA A 15 -11.34 54.82 -11.06
CA ALA A 15 -12.59 54.86 -11.81
C ALA A 15 -13.79 55.29 -10.95
N GLU A 16 -13.75 55.04 -9.64
CA GLU A 16 -14.79 55.41 -8.67
C GLU A 16 -14.69 56.87 -8.20
N ALA A 17 -13.53 57.51 -8.39
CA ALA A 17 -13.34 58.92 -8.09
C ALA A 17 -14.24 59.78 -9.00
N ARG A 18 -15.14 60.57 -8.40
CA ARG A 18 -16.11 61.43 -9.11
C ARG A 18 -15.62 62.85 -9.25
N THR A 19 -14.57 63.21 -8.51
CA THR A 19 -13.95 64.54 -8.52
C THR A 19 -12.42 64.45 -8.67
N PRO A 20 -11.76 65.51 -9.19
CA PRO A 20 -10.30 65.56 -9.26
C PRO A 20 -9.60 65.41 -7.90
N ALA A 21 -10.19 65.99 -6.84
CA ALA A 21 -9.66 65.89 -5.48
C ALA A 21 -9.72 64.45 -4.94
N GLU A 22 -10.78 63.70 -5.25
CA GLU A 22 -10.88 62.27 -4.89
C GLU A 22 -9.86 61.42 -5.65
N ALA A 23 -9.61 61.72 -6.93
CA ALA A 23 -8.60 61.03 -7.73
C ALA A 23 -7.17 61.30 -7.22
N GLU A 24 -6.89 62.53 -6.80
CA GLU A 24 -5.60 62.92 -6.20
C GLU A 24 -5.38 62.30 -4.80
N ALA A 25 -6.46 62.00 -4.09
CA ALA A 25 -6.42 61.28 -2.82
C ALA A 25 -6.14 59.76 -2.97
N VAL A 26 -6.27 59.19 -4.17
CA VAL A 26 -5.96 57.76 -4.40
C VAL A 26 -4.45 57.53 -4.27
N PRO A 27 -3.99 56.65 -3.35
CA PRO A 27 -2.58 56.36 -3.20
C PRO A 27 -2.00 55.75 -4.49
N SER A 28 -0.76 56.13 -4.82
CA SER A 28 -0.09 55.55 -5.98
C SER A 28 -0.04 54.02 -5.92
N LEU A 29 -0.04 53.35 -7.08
CA LEU A 29 0.02 51.90 -7.17
C LEU A 29 1.16 51.29 -6.34
N ARG A 30 2.34 51.93 -6.31
CA ARG A 30 3.46 51.48 -5.46
C ARG A 30 3.15 51.60 -3.97
N THR A 31 2.46 52.65 -3.55
CA THR A 31 2.04 52.84 -2.15
C THR A 31 1.03 51.77 -1.75
N LEU A 32 0.06 51.47 -2.61
CA LEU A 32 -0.92 50.41 -2.39
C LEU A 32 -0.26 49.03 -2.35
N GLN A 33 0.66 48.73 -3.28
CA GLN A 33 1.44 47.49 -3.27
C GLN A 33 2.28 47.33 -2.00
N ARG A 34 2.88 48.41 -1.52
CA ARG A 34 3.67 48.41 -0.27
C ARG A 34 2.76 48.17 0.94
N ALA A 35 1.62 48.84 1.02
CA ALA A 35 0.64 48.64 2.08
C ALA A 35 0.16 47.17 2.11
N VAL A 36 -0.25 46.62 0.96
CA VAL A 36 -0.67 45.21 0.84
C VAL A 36 0.41 44.22 1.28
N ARG A 37 1.69 44.50 0.97
CA ARG A 37 2.81 43.62 1.41
C ARG A 37 3.09 43.72 2.90
N ARG A 38 2.89 44.90 3.49
CA ARG A 38 3.11 45.16 4.92
C ARG A 38 1.96 44.60 5.76
N ASP A 39 0.73 44.81 5.31
CA ASP A 39 -0.48 44.63 6.12
C ASP A 39 -1.11 43.24 5.94
N LEU A 40 -0.81 42.54 4.84
CA LEU A 40 -1.23 41.14 4.64
C LEU A 40 -0.05 40.19 4.75
N SER A 41 -0.25 39.07 5.44
CA SER A 41 0.69 37.94 5.50
C SER A 41 0.88 37.27 4.13
N ALA A 42 1.92 36.43 4.01
CA ALA A 42 2.13 35.61 2.82
C ALA A 42 0.93 34.67 2.54
N GLY A 43 0.32 34.12 3.60
CA GLY A 43 -0.86 33.26 3.51
C GLY A 43 -2.10 34.00 3.01
N GLU A 44 -2.40 35.17 3.55
CA GLU A 44 -3.55 35.98 3.10
C GLU A 44 -3.40 36.39 1.63
N ARG A 45 -2.20 36.81 1.22
CA ARG A 45 -1.92 37.13 -0.20
C ARG A 45 -2.07 35.91 -1.10
N ALA A 46 -1.59 34.75 -0.68
CA ALA A 46 -1.76 33.50 -1.42
C ALA A 46 -3.22 33.06 -1.48
N GLY A 47 -3.97 33.28 -0.39
CA GLY A 47 -5.41 33.03 -0.29
C GLY A 47 -6.23 33.88 -1.25
N LEU A 48 -5.94 35.18 -1.30
CA LEU A 48 -6.58 36.09 -2.25
C LEU A 48 -6.30 35.70 -3.71
N ARG A 49 -5.11 35.15 -4.00
CA ARG A 49 -4.70 34.76 -5.35
C ARG A 49 -5.23 33.40 -5.81
N ALA A 50 -5.20 32.41 -4.93
CA ALA A 50 -5.42 31.00 -5.29
C ALA A 50 -6.46 30.31 -4.39
N GLY A 51 -7.27 31.09 -3.68
CA GLY A 51 -8.29 30.61 -2.76
C GLY A 51 -7.70 29.93 -1.52
N GLU A 52 -8.56 29.25 -0.77
CA GLU A 52 -8.22 28.61 0.50
C GLU A 52 -7.03 27.63 0.38
N ALA A 53 -6.92 26.89 -0.72
CA ALA A 53 -5.78 26.02 -1.00
C ALA A 53 -4.45 26.78 -1.10
N GLY A 54 -4.47 28.01 -1.59
CA GLY A 54 -3.32 28.91 -1.62
C GLY A 54 -2.91 29.39 -0.24
N ARG A 55 -3.89 29.81 0.58
CA ARG A 55 -3.68 30.27 1.96
C ARG A 55 -3.02 29.19 2.81
N ARG A 56 -3.57 27.96 2.76
CA ARG A 56 -3.15 26.81 3.58
C ARG A 56 -1.69 26.40 3.41
N ARG A 57 -1.07 26.69 2.26
CA ARG A 57 0.38 26.43 2.06
C ARG A 57 1.27 27.27 2.96
N HIS A 58 0.73 28.34 3.54
CA HIS A 58 1.40 29.19 4.51
C HIS A 58 0.95 28.90 5.96
N ASP A 59 0.12 27.87 6.13
CA ASP A 59 -0.17 27.08 7.34
C ASP A 59 1.05 26.80 8.21
N VAL A 60 1.08 27.33 9.44
CA VAL A 60 1.91 26.72 10.49
C VAL A 60 1.09 25.61 11.14
N PHE A 61 1.46 24.37 10.86
CA PHE A 61 0.91 23.19 11.52
C PHE A 61 1.87 22.68 12.60
N GLY A 62 1.33 22.28 13.74
CA GLY A 62 2.12 21.61 14.77
C GLY A 62 2.67 20.28 14.24
N LYS A 63 3.96 20.02 14.44
CA LYS A 63 4.53 18.69 14.17
C LYS A 63 4.14 17.76 15.31
N ARG A 64 3.65 16.56 14.98
CA ARG A 64 3.50 15.50 15.98
C ARG A 64 4.89 15.16 16.54
N PRO A 65 5.02 14.91 17.85
CA PRO A 65 6.28 14.47 18.42
C PRO A 65 6.74 13.17 17.72
N PRO A 66 8.06 12.96 17.60
CA PRO A 66 8.59 11.68 17.15
C PRO A 66 7.99 10.53 17.97
N THR A 67 7.67 9.43 17.30
CA THR A 67 7.21 8.20 17.94
C THR A 67 8.25 7.11 17.78
N HIS A 68 8.02 5.95 18.40
CA HIS A 68 8.82 4.76 18.16
C HIS A 68 8.33 3.99 16.93
N ARG A 69 9.15 3.04 16.46
CA ARG A 69 8.77 2.08 15.41
C ARG A 69 7.47 1.37 15.74
N ASN A 70 6.67 1.10 14.74
CA ASN A 70 5.41 0.38 14.83
C ASN A 70 4.34 1.06 15.70
N ALA A 71 4.56 2.29 16.16
CA ALA A 71 3.57 3.04 16.95
C ALA A 71 2.34 3.40 16.11
N CYS A 72 2.57 3.73 14.83
CA CYS A 72 1.52 4.17 13.94
C CYS A 72 1.90 3.87 12.50
N TRP A 73 0.98 3.22 11.78
CA TRP A 73 1.04 3.14 10.33
C TRP A 73 0.11 4.17 9.71
N GLU A 74 0.54 4.77 8.61
CA GLU A 74 -0.34 5.52 7.71
C GLU A 74 -0.62 4.68 6.48
N GLY A 75 -1.90 4.57 6.11
CA GLY A 75 -2.37 3.82 4.96
C GLY A 75 -3.10 4.70 3.96
N ASP A 76 -2.89 4.41 2.67
CA ASP A 76 -3.59 5.11 1.58
C ASP A 76 -3.72 4.24 0.33
N HIS A 77 -4.63 4.67 -0.55
CA HIS A 77 -4.85 4.13 -1.88
C HIS A 77 -4.41 5.13 -2.95
N LYS A 78 -3.48 4.75 -3.82
CA LYS A 78 -3.07 5.59 -4.95
C LYS A 78 -3.43 4.93 -6.28
N ARG A 79 -4.23 5.63 -7.09
CA ARG A 79 -4.35 5.30 -8.52
C ARG A 79 -3.05 5.66 -9.23
N ILE A 80 -2.39 4.67 -9.80
CA ILE A 80 -1.11 4.85 -10.47
C ILE A 80 -1.34 5.49 -11.85
N PRO A 81 -0.74 6.66 -12.13
CA PRO A 81 -0.84 7.33 -13.43
C PRO A 81 0.04 6.67 -14.53
N VAL A 82 0.05 5.34 -14.61
CA VAL A 82 0.78 4.55 -15.61
C VAL A 82 -0.20 3.54 -16.18
N ARG A 83 -0.32 3.47 -17.51
CA ARG A 83 -1.15 2.43 -18.14
C ARG A 83 -0.35 1.14 -18.27
N VAL A 84 -0.95 0.03 -17.85
CA VAL A 84 -0.38 -1.32 -17.92
C VAL A 84 -1.36 -2.24 -18.62
N ASP A 85 -0.86 -3.29 -19.26
CA ASP A 85 -1.68 -4.32 -19.89
C ASP A 85 -2.21 -5.30 -18.83
N VAL A 86 -3.52 -5.29 -18.67
CA VAL A 86 -4.28 -6.24 -17.84
C VAL A 86 -5.11 -7.11 -18.78
N GLU A 87 -4.61 -8.31 -19.07
CA GLU A 87 -5.32 -9.30 -19.90
C GLU A 87 -5.76 -8.76 -21.28
N GLY A 88 -4.90 -8.00 -21.95
CA GLY A 88 -5.16 -7.38 -23.25
C GLY A 88 -5.86 -6.01 -23.16
N THR A 89 -6.12 -5.50 -21.95
CA THR A 89 -6.76 -4.20 -21.73
C THR A 89 -5.82 -3.25 -20.99
N ALA A 90 -5.55 -2.09 -21.58
CA ALA A 90 -4.78 -1.04 -20.93
C ALA A 90 -5.56 -0.38 -19.78
N ALA A 91 -5.07 -0.53 -18.54
CA ALA A 91 -5.69 0.04 -17.34
C ALA A 91 -4.67 0.75 -16.45
N CYS A 92 -5.12 1.63 -15.57
CA CYS A 92 -4.28 2.25 -14.55
C CYS A 92 -4.47 1.49 -13.23
N PRO A 93 -3.44 0.79 -12.73
CA PRO A 93 -3.55 -0.01 -11.53
C PRO A 93 -3.67 0.90 -10.30
N TRP A 94 -4.01 0.28 -9.18
CA TRP A 94 -4.08 0.91 -7.88
C TRP A 94 -3.14 0.23 -6.92
N VAL A 95 -2.53 1.02 -6.04
CA VAL A 95 -1.67 0.53 -4.98
C VAL A 95 -2.27 0.91 -3.65
N THR A 96 -2.28 -0.06 -2.74
CA THR A 96 -2.58 0.12 -1.33
C THR A 96 -1.30 -0.12 -0.56
N TRP A 97 -0.88 0.85 0.23
CA TRP A 97 0.34 0.72 1.04
C TRP A 97 0.12 1.19 2.46
N PHE A 98 0.89 0.60 3.36
CA PHE A 98 1.07 1.03 4.74
C PHE A 98 2.53 1.37 4.97
N ILE A 99 2.77 2.52 5.59
CA ILE A 99 4.10 3.02 5.95
C ILE A 99 4.16 3.30 7.44
N ASP A 100 5.25 2.89 8.08
CA ASP A 100 5.52 3.25 9.47
C ASP A 100 5.87 4.74 9.57
N VAL A 101 5.21 5.46 10.47
CA VAL A 101 5.39 6.91 10.60
C VAL A 101 6.77 7.27 11.15
N ALA A 102 7.33 6.46 12.05
CA ALA A 102 8.58 6.76 12.74
C ALA A 102 9.80 6.47 11.87
N SER A 103 9.84 5.28 11.25
CA SER A 103 10.98 4.83 10.45
C SER A 103 10.84 5.09 8.96
N LYS A 104 9.64 5.47 8.46
CA LYS A 104 9.34 5.62 7.03
C LYS A 104 9.45 4.32 6.23
N VAL A 105 9.53 3.16 6.89
CA VAL A 105 9.60 1.87 6.21
C VAL A 105 8.21 1.53 5.67
N ILE A 106 8.14 1.16 4.39
CA ILE A 106 6.92 0.62 3.80
C ILE A 106 6.78 -0.80 4.32
N VAL A 107 5.78 -1.03 5.16
CA VAL A 107 5.56 -2.32 5.83
C VAL A 107 4.69 -3.25 4.99
N GLY A 108 3.73 -2.73 4.25
CA GLY A 108 2.76 -3.56 3.52
C GLY A 108 2.34 -2.91 2.20
N VAL A 109 2.23 -3.72 1.13
CA VAL A 109 1.83 -3.27 -0.21
C VAL A 109 0.92 -4.30 -0.85
N ALA A 110 -0.14 -3.84 -1.51
CA ALA A 110 -0.97 -4.62 -2.41
C ALA A 110 -1.25 -3.83 -3.70
N VAL A 111 -1.15 -4.50 -4.84
CA VAL A 111 -1.38 -3.90 -6.17
C VAL A 111 -2.56 -4.58 -6.82
N THR A 112 -3.53 -3.80 -7.30
CA THR A 112 -4.72 -4.29 -7.99
C THR A 112 -4.89 -3.63 -9.34
N PRO A 113 -5.38 -4.34 -10.37
CA PRO A 113 -5.65 -3.73 -11.68
C PRO A 113 -6.86 -2.80 -11.66
N ASN A 114 -7.78 -3.01 -10.72
CA ASN A 114 -9.03 -2.26 -10.56
C ASN A 114 -8.98 -1.36 -9.31
N PRO A 115 -9.89 -0.37 -9.18
CA PRO A 115 -10.04 0.42 -7.96
C PRO A 115 -10.01 -0.48 -6.71
N PRO A 116 -9.25 -0.10 -5.69
CA PRO A 116 -9.02 -0.96 -4.55
C PRO A 116 -10.35 -1.13 -3.83
N ALA A 117 -10.66 -2.37 -3.49
CA ALA A 117 -11.73 -2.69 -2.58
C ALA A 117 -11.13 -3.06 -1.22
N ARG A 118 -11.99 -3.53 -0.34
CA ARG A 118 -11.63 -4.10 0.97
C ARG A 118 -10.44 -5.06 0.90
N ASP A 119 -10.38 -5.89 -0.14
CA ASP A 119 -9.38 -6.94 -0.31
C ASP A 119 -7.94 -6.42 -0.41
N ALA A 120 -7.71 -5.34 -1.16
CA ALA A 120 -6.41 -4.73 -1.30
C ALA A 120 -5.89 -4.22 0.05
N VAL A 121 -6.78 -3.64 0.88
CA VAL A 121 -6.47 -3.24 2.26
C VAL A 121 -6.04 -4.43 3.10
N LEU A 122 -6.81 -5.51 3.07
CA LEU A 122 -6.54 -6.71 3.86
C LEU A 122 -5.25 -7.42 3.42
N ALA A 123 -4.97 -7.47 2.12
CA ALA A 123 -3.74 -8.02 1.58
C ALA A 123 -2.52 -7.19 2.02
N ALA A 124 -2.60 -5.87 1.93
CA ALA A 124 -1.52 -4.98 2.37
C ALA A 124 -1.31 -5.04 3.89
N LEU A 125 -2.39 -5.11 4.68
CA LEU A 125 -2.31 -5.31 6.14
C LEU A 125 -1.67 -6.65 6.49
N ARG A 126 -2.10 -7.74 5.85
CA ARG A 126 -1.51 -9.06 6.10
C ARG A 126 -0.02 -9.08 5.78
N ALA A 127 0.36 -8.47 4.65
CA ALA A 127 1.77 -8.31 4.30
C ALA A 127 2.53 -7.53 5.36
N GLY A 128 1.99 -6.41 5.86
CA GLY A 128 2.64 -5.62 6.90
C GLY A 128 2.69 -6.27 8.28
N ILE A 129 1.70 -7.09 8.65
CA ILE A 129 1.69 -7.77 9.94
C ILE A 129 2.70 -8.93 9.95
N SER A 130 2.85 -9.64 8.83
CA SER A 130 3.84 -10.72 8.71
C SER A 130 5.27 -10.16 8.68
N ARG A 131 6.09 -10.59 9.64
CA ARG A 131 7.53 -10.31 9.65
C ARG A 131 8.38 -11.46 9.09
N ALA A 132 7.74 -12.48 8.54
CA ALA A 132 8.42 -13.53 7.81
C ALA A 132 8.83 -13.03 6.41
N GLY A 133 9.90 -13.60 5.85
CA GLY A 133 10.23 -13.37 4.43
C GLY A 133 9.09 -13.90 3.54
N PRO A 134 8.68 -13.17 2.47
CA PRO A 134 9.32 -12.00 1.84
C PRO A 134 8.87 -10.62 2.35
N HIS A 135 8.08 -10.56 3.43
CA HIS A 135 7.42 -9.31 3.87
C HIS A 135 8.20 -8.55 4.96
N GLY A 136 8.91 -9.28 5.83
CA GLY A 136 9.74 -8.71 6.87
C GLY A 136 11.12 -8.22 6.41
N PRO A 137 11.97 -7.72 7.34
CA PRO A 137 11.85 -7.89 8.80
C PRO A 137 11.00 -6.82 9.51
N ALA A 138 10.66 -5.72 8.83
CA ALA A 138 9.76 -4.68 9.36
C ALA A 138 8.29 -5.12 9.32
N GLY A 139 7.48 -4.65 10.26
CA GLY A 139 6.06 -5.05 10.36
C GLY A 139 5.61 -5.36 11.79
N GLY A 140 4.63 -6.27 11.92
CA GLY A 140 4.03 -6.70 13.19
C GLY A 140 2.67 -6.03 13.45
N LEU A 141 2.12 -6.16 14.67
CA LEU A 141 0.89 -5.46 15.04
C LEU A 141 1.17 -4.00 15.39
N PRO A 142 0.67 -3.02 14.60
CA PRO A 142 0.89 -1.62 14.93
C PRO A 142 0.04 -1.17 16.10
N GLY A 143 0.53 -0.20 16.86
CA GLY A 143 -0.25 0.43 17.93
C GLY A 143 -1.46 1.25 17.41
N LEU A 144 -1.43 1.67 16.15
CA LEU A 144 -2.48 2.46 15.50
C LEU A 144 -2.35 2.36 13.98
N VAL A 145 -3.49 2.30 13.28
CA VAL A 145 -3.55 2.51 11.83
C VAL A 145 -4.34 3.79 11.54
N ARG A 146 -3.74 4.71 10.78
CA ARG A 146 -4.39 5.93 10.28
C ARG A 146 -4.62 5.83 8.79
N VAL A 147 -5.86 6.06 8.37
CA VAL A 147 -6.32 5.89 6.99
C VAL A 147 -7.22 7.07 6.61
N ASP A 148 -7.47 7.27 5.31
CA ASP A 148 -8.52 8.23 4.92
C ASP A 148 -9.90 7.65 5.12
N ARG A 149 -10.91 8.51 5.06
CA ARG A 149 -12.34 8.19 5.01
C ARG A 149 -12.76 7.45 3.73
N GLY A 150 -11.84 6.73 3.09
CA GLY A 150 -12.19 5.71 2.11
C GLY A 150 -13.15 4.72 2.76
N LYS A 151 -14.30 4.48 2.12
CA LYS A 151 -15.31 3.52 2.60
C LYS A 151 -14.72 2.12 2.74
N GLU A 152 -13.65 1.85 2.01
CA GLU A 152 -12.92 0.59 1.93
C GLU A 152 -12.09 0.33 3.20
N PHE A 153 -11.38 1.34 3.72
CA PHE A 153 -10.59 1.23 4.95
C PHE A 153 -11.45 1.18 6.22
N LEU A 154 -12.61 1.84 6.20
CA LEU A 154 -13.54 1.89 7.32
C LEU A 154 -14.65 0.83 7.24
N CYS A 155 -14.55 -0.12 6.31
CA CYS A 155 -15.57 -1.16 6.19
C CYS A 155 -15.53 -2.10 7.41
N ARG A 156 -16.71 -2.64 7.77
CA ARG A 156 -16.88 -3.53 8.95
C ARG A 156 -15.86 -4.66 8.97
N THR A 157 -15.50 -5.23 7.82
CA THR A 157 -14.55 -6.34 7.75
C THR A 157 -13.13 -5.93 8.10
N VAL A 158 -12.65 -4.76 7.64
CA VAL A 158 -11.32 -4.25 8.00
C VAL A 158 -11.28 -3.88 9.49
N ALA A 159 -12.33 -3.23 9.99
CA ALA A 159 -12.47 -2.93 11.41
C ALA A 159 -12.55 -4.19 12.28
N GLN A 160 -13.23 -5.25 11.82
CA GLN A 160 -13.27 -6.54 12.52
C GLN A 160 -11.92 -7.27 12.47
N ALA A 161 -11.22 -7.20 11.33
CA ALA A 161 -9.93 -7.85 11.16
C ALA A 161 -8.88 -7.21 12.10
N LEU A 162 -8.78 -5.88 12.11
CA LEU A 162 -7.89 -5.15 13.02
C LEU A 162 -8.37 -5.16 14.47
N GLY A 163 -9.67 -5.07 14.70
CA GLY A 163 -10.28 -5.18 16.03
C GLY A 163 -10.07 -6.54 16.69
N GLY A 164 -9.97 -7.62 15.90
CA GLY A 164 -9.60 -8.95 16.39
C GLY A 164 -8.20 -9.01 17.01
N PHE A 165 -7.33 -8.04 16.71
CA PHE A 165 -6.00 -7.87 17.29
C PHE A 165 -5.88 -6.63 18.17
N ALA A 166 -7.02 -6.04 18.57
CA ALA A 166 -7.07 -4.81 19.36
C ALA A 166 -6.31 -3.60 18.74
N VAL A 167 -6.10 -3.61 17.42
CA VAL A 167 -5.45 -2.50 16.71
C VAL A 167 -6.50 -1.41 16.45
N PRO A 168 -6.38 -0.21 17.06
CA PRO A 168 -7.31 0.87 16.79
C PRO A 168 -7.10 1.41 15.36
N VAL A 169 -8.21 1.73 14.70
CA VAL A 169 -8.20 2.46 13.42
C VAL A 169 -8.63 3.89 13.70
N GLY A 170 -7.69 4.82 13.58
CA GLY A 170 -7.96 6.24 13.79
C GLY A 170 -8.50 6.90 12.53
N ASP A 171 -9.75 7.37 12.57
CA ASP A 171 -10.29 8.27 11.56
C ASP A 171 -9.72 9.68 11.74
N LEU A 172 -9.23 10.26 10.65
CA LEU A 172 -8.78 11.65 10.64
C LEU A 172 -9.95 12.52 10.19
N PRO A 173 -10.25 13.63 10.88
CA PRO A 173 -11.27 14.57 10.43
C PRO A 173 -10.97 15.01 8.99
N ALA A 174 -12.00 14.99 8.13
CA ALA A 174 -11.89 15.45 6.75
C ALA A 174 -11.27 16.86 6.71
N TYR A 175 -10.46 17.12 5.68
CA TYR A 175 -9.77 18.41 5.43
C TYR A 175 -8.59 18.74 6.35
N THR A 176 -7.93 17.71 6.89
CA THR A 176 -6.73 17.84 7.74
C THR A 176 -5.47 17.19 7.13
N PRO A 177 -4.96 17.63 5.96
CA PRO A 177 -3.82 17.00 5.24
C PRO A 177 -2.56 16.81 6.09
N HIS A 178 -2.32 17.72 7.03
CA HIS A 178 -1.15 17.68 7.92
C HIS A 178 -1.10 16.46 8.86
N LEU A 179 -2.16 15.65 8.92
CA LEU A 179 -2.20 14.44 9.74
C LEU A 179 -1.72 13.17 9.01
N LYS A 180 -1.31 13.29 7.74
CA LYS A 180 -0.84 12.19 6.87
C LYS A 180 0.48 12.50 6.13
N GLY A 181 1.32 13.34 6.73
CA GLY A 181 2.52 13.83 6.06
C GLY A 181 3.47 12.72 5.60
N THR A 182 3.43 11.53 6.20
CA THR A 182 4.32 10.42 5.80
C THR A 182 3.83 9.74 4.53
N ILE A 183 2.56 9.36 4.49
CA ILE A 183 1.99 8.68 3.32
C ILE A 183 1.83 9.63 2.11
N GLU A 184 1.56 10.91 2.35
CA GLU A 184 1.57 11.93 1.29
C GLU A 184 2.97 12.13 0.70
N ALA A 185 4.01 12.14 1.54
CA ALA A 185 5.40 12.21 1.08
C ALA A 185 5.78 10.95 0.27
N LEU A 186 5.36 9.75 0.70
CA LEU A 186 5.55 8.53 -0.07
C LEU A 186 4.86 8.60 -1.44
N ASN A 187 3.59 9.05 -1.46
CA ASN A 187 2.80 9.23 -2.68
C ASN A 187 3.45 10.19 -3.67
N ALA A 188 4.09 11.25 -3.20
CA ALA A 188 4.84 12.20 -4.02
C ALA A 188 6.15 11.58 -4.52
N ALA A 189 6.92 10.97 -3.62
CA ALA A 189 8.22 10.38 -3.93
C ALA A 189 8.13 9.26 -4.98
N VAL A 190 7.19 8.31 -4.82
CA VAL A 190 6.97 7.24 -5.81
C VAL A 190 6.61 7.82 -7.18
N GLU A 191 5.83 8.91 -7.20
CA GLU A 191 5.45 9.54 -8.46
C GLU A 191 6.66 10.19 -9.13
N GLU A 192 7.37 11.05 -8.41
CA GLU A 192 8.49 11.85 -8.92
C GLU A 192 9.73 11.01 -9.27
N MET A 193 10.02 9.98 -8.48
CA MET A 193 11.28 9.24 -8.57
C MET A 193 11.18 7.97 -9.41
N PHE A 194 9.97 7.44 -9.59
CA PHE A 194 9.75 6.16 -10.28
C PHE A 194 8.68 6.26 -11.36
N LEU A 195 7.45 6.63 -11.03
CA LEU A 195 6.35 6.54 -11.99
C LEU A 195 6.54 7.47 -13.20
N VAL A 196 7.20 8.63 -13.04
CA VAL A 196 7.43 9.52 -14.20
C VAL A 196 8.30 8.85 -15.25
N SER A 197 9.24 7.97 -14.88
CA SER A 197 10.20 7.37 -15.80
C SER A 197 9.62 6.20 -16.59
N LEU A 198 8.54 5.59 -16.09
CA LEU A 198 7.89 4.44 -16.72
C LEU A 198 7.24 4.78 -18.07
N PRO A 199 7.19 3.81 -19.00
CA PRO A 199 6.43 3.95 -20.24
C PRO A 199 4.93 4.13 -19.94
N ALA A 200 4.20 4.70 -20.89
CA ALA A 200 2.76 4.96 -20.76
C ALA A 200 2.30 5.78 -19.50
N TYR A 201 3.19 6.54 -18.86
CA TYR A 201 2.83 7.51 -17.81
C TYR A 201 1.90 8.62 -18.33
N THR A 202 0.77 8.82 -17.66
CA THR A 202 -0.39 9.56 -18.20
C THR A 202 -0.39 11.05 -17.91
N ARG A 203 0.46 11.53 -16.98
CA ARG A 203 0.46 12.94 -16.53
C ARG A 203 1.52 13.81 -17.22
N ARG A 204 2.26 13.28 -18.21
CA ARG A 204 3.15 14.10 -19.04
C ARG A 204 2.32 15.11 -19.83
N ALA A 205 2.71 16.39 -19.77
CA ALA A 205 2.12 17.43 -20.60
C ALA A 205 2.22 17.02 -22.08
N ARG A 206 1.13 17.14 -22.83
CA ARG A 206 1.12 16.91 -24.28
C ARG A 206 1.61 18.18 -24.98
N PRO A 207 2.79 18.21 -25.61
CA PRO A 207 3.12 19.29 -26.54
C PRO A 207 2.18 19.16 -27.74
N VAL A 208 1.51 20.24 -28.11
CA VAL A 208 0.68 20.28 -29.32
C VAL A 208 1.59 20.04 -30.53
N GLY A 209 1.27 19.03 -31.35
CA GLY A 209 1.84 18.88 -32.69
C GLY A 209 3.11 18.04 -32.87
N LYS A 210 3.56 17.25 -31.89
CA LYS A 210 4.65 16.26 -32.12
C LYS A 210 4.22 14.84 -31.76
N HIS A 211 4.36 13.93 -32.73
CA HIS A 211 4.25 12.47 -32.53
C HIS A 211 5.37 12.04 -31.56
N ARG A 212 5.04 11.32 -30.48
CA ARG A 212 6.04 10.79 -29.53
C ARG A 212 6.72 9.58 -30.16
N PRO A 213 7.95 9.24 -29.71
CA PRO A 213 8.58 7.96 -30.03
C PRO A 213 7.76 6.80 -29.44
N GLU A 214 7.80 5.65 -30.10
CA GLU A 214 7.01 4.43 -29.92
C GLU A 214 6.89 3.93 -28.45
N MET A 215 7.84 4.29 -27.57
CA MET A 215 7.80 3.96 -26.13
C MET A 215 6.60 4.54 -25.35
N ALA A 216 5.88 5.53 -25.89
CA ALA A 216 4.68 6.07 -25.26
C ALA A 216 3.47 5.11 -25.31
N ASP A 217 3.48 4.21 -26.29
CA ASP A 217 2.38 3.30 -26.60
C ASP A 217 2.65 1.86 -26.13
N GLN A 218 3.91 1.55 -25.78
CA GLN A 218 4.24 0.29 -25.14
C GLN A 218 3.78 0.30 -23.68
N VAL A 219 2.76 -0.49 -23.37
CA VAL A 219 2.30 -0.75 -22.01
C VAL A 219 3.04 -1.95 -21.44
N LEU A 220 3.49 -1.85 -20.18
CA LEU A 220 4.07 -3.01 -19.48
C LEU A 220 2.96 -4.01 -19.14
N PRO A 221 3.21 -5.32 -19.23
CA PRO A 221 2.35 -6.32 -18.60
C PRO A 221 2.14 -6.00 -17.11
N PHE A 222 0.92 -6.22 -16.60
CA PHE A 222 0.60 -5.94 -15.20
C PHE A 222 1.58 -6.62 -14.21
N ALA A 223 1.97 -7.87 -14.47
CA ALA A 223 2.92 -8.60 -13.63
C ALA A 223 4.30 -7.93 -13.59
N GLU A 224 4.80 -7.47 -14.73
CA GLU A 224 6.10 -6.77 -14.83
C GLU A 224 6.05 -5.43 -14.08
N PHE A 225 4.96 -4.67 -14.24
CA PHE A 225 4.75 -3.45 -13.45
C PHE A 225 4.75 -3.72 -11.93
N VAL A 226 4.11 -4.81 -11.49
CA VAL A 226 4.11 -5.21 -10.07
C VAL A 226 5.52 -5.54 -9.60
N GLU A 227 6.31 -6.26 -10.39
CA GLU A 227 7.70 -6.59 -10.06
C GLU A 227 8.58 -5.34 -9.92
N GLU A 228 8.48 -4.41 -10.87
CA GLU A 228 9.19 -3.12 -10.86
C GLU A 228 8.80 -2.27 -9.65
N LEU A 229 7.49 -2.17 -9.35
CA LEU A 229 7.02 -1.43 -8.18
C LEU A 229 7.53 -2.04 -6.87
N LEU A 230 7.48 -3.38 -6.75
CA LEU A 230 8.02 -4.06 -5.57
C LEU A 230 9.54 -3.93 -5.49
N GLY A 231 10.23 -3.83 -6.62
CA GLY A 231 11.65 -3.45 -6.69
C GLY A 231 11.91 -2.07 -6.11
N TRP A 232 11.11 -1.08 -6.52
CA TRP A 232 11.19 0.27 -5.99
C TRP A 232 10.89 0.33 -4.48
N VAL A 233 9.92 -0.45 -3.99
CA VAL A 233 9.62 -0.55 -2.55
C VAL A 233 10.80 -1.13 -1.77
N ARG A 234 11.47 -2.16 -2.30
CA ARG A 234 12.69 -2.72 -1.68
C ARG A 234 13.77 -1.64 -1.60
N TRP A 235 14.06 -0.97 -2.73
CA TRP A 235 15.01 0.13 -2.79
C TRP A 235 14.67 1.26 -1.81
N TRP A 236 13.40 1.67 -1.71
CA TRP A 236 12.95 2.66 -0.74
C TRP A 236 13.31 2.25 0.68
N ASN A 237 13.04 1.00 1.04
CA ASN A 237 13.28 0.50 2.38
C ASN A 237 14.77 0.33 2.70
N THR A 238 15.60 -0.09 1.74
CA THR A 238 16.98 -0.56 2.00
C THR A 238 18.08 0.37 1.51
N GLU A 239 17.78 1.34 0.65
CA GLU A 239 18.79 2.18 -0.01
C GLU A 239 18.43 3.67 -0.04
N HIS A 240 17.14 4.03 0.00
CA HIS A 240 16.73 5.43 -0.02
C HIS A 240 16.98 6.11 1.35
N HIS A 241 17.34 7.39 1.33
CA HIS A 241 17.55 8.21 2.54
C HIS A 241 16.52 9.35 2.59
N PRO A 242 15.27 9.09 3.05
CA PRO A 242 14.22 10.09 3.06
C PRO A 242 14.47 11.17 4.13
N ALA A 243 14.00 12.38 3.85
CA ALA A 243 13.99 13.46 4.83
C ALA A 243 13.13 13.12 6.06
N GLY A 244 13.51 13.64 7.22
CA GLY A 244 12.80 13.41 8.49
C GLY A 244 13.30 12.22 9.30
N LEU A 245 14.21 11.41 8.76
CA LEU A 245 15.03 10.47 9.52
C LEU A 245 16.33 11.12 10.00
N ARG A 246 17.07 10.42 10.87
CA ARG A 246 18.46 10.79 11.18
C ARG A 246 19.26 10.79 9.87
N PRO A 247 20.12 11.80 9.63
CA PRO A 247 20.86 11.92 8.37
C PRO A 247 21.62 10.63 8.02
N GLY A 248 21.47 10.18 6.78
CA GLY A 248 22.17 9.02 6.25
C GLY A 248 21.56 7.66 6.60
N LEU A 249 20.48 7.60 7.39
CA LEU A 249 19.77 6.33 7.61
C LEU A 249 18.77 6.05 6.50
N THR A 250 18.70 4.78 6.11
CA THR A 250 17.60 4.21 5.33
C THR A 250 16.40 3.93 6.25
N PRO A 251 15.19 3.76 5.70
CA PRO A 251 14.03 3.39 6.50
C PRO A 251 14.20 2.10 7.31
N LEU A 252 14.84 1.09 6.72
CA LEU A 252 15.08 -0.18 7.41
C LEU A 252 16.12 -0.01 8.53
N GLU A 253 17.20 0.72 8.31
CA GLU A 253 18.17 1.02 9.39
C GLU A 253 17.53 1.83 10.52
N ALA A 254 16.65 2.79 10.20
CA ALA A 254 15.91 3.54 11.20
C ALA A 254 14.96 2.64 12.01
N TRP A 255 14.32 1.66 11.37
CA TRP A 255 13.47 0.67 12.02
C TRP A 255 14.28 -0.27 12.95
N GLU A 256 15.44 -0.74 12.50
CA GLU A 256 16.30 -1.65 13.26
C GLU A 256 16.98 -0.95 14.44
N ALA A 257 17.31 0.33 14.31
CA ALA A 257 17.95 1.12 15.35
C ALA A 257 17.02 1.51 16.51
N ASP A 258 15.70 1.36 16.37
CA ASP A 258 14.74 1.56 17.45
C ASP A 258 14.52 0.24 18.22
N PRO A 259 14.88 0.15 19.52
CA PRO A 259 14.80 -1.09 20.28
C PRO A 259 13.38 -1.46 20.74
N THR A 260 12.36 -0.61 20.49
CA THR A 260 11.01 -0.80 21.01
C THR A 260 10.43 -2.16 20.59
N PRO A 261 9.95 -3.01 21.52
CA PRO A 261 9.43 -4.33 21.17
C PRO A 261 8.30 -4.25 20.13
N VAL A 262 8.28 -5.22 19.22
CA VAL A 262 7.23 -5.38 18.21
C VAL A 262 6.41 -6.60 18.60
N GLU A 263 5.09 -6.45 18.64
CA GLU A 263 4.17 -7.56 18.86
C GLU A 263 3.97 -8.33 17.54
N ASP A 264 4.27 -9.63 17.57
CA ASP A 264 4.18 -10.53 16.43
C ASP A 264 2.90 -11.37 16.49
N VAL A 265 2.26 -11.58 15.33
CA VAL A 265 1.15 -12.53 15.19
C VAL A 265 1.70 -13.87 14.72
N PRO A 266 1.37 -15.00 15.37
CA PRO A 266 1.68 -16.32 14.83
C PRO A 266 1.09 -16.47 13.42
N GLU A 267 1.87 -16.98 12.46
CA GLU A 267 1.42 -17.15 11.06
C GLU A 267 0.11 -17.96 10.94
N GLU A 268 -0.10 -18.91 11.85
CA GLU A 268 -1.34 -19.70 11.93
C GLU A 268 -2.57 -18.83 12.19
N GLN A 269 -2.45 -17.76 12.98
CA GLN A 269 -3.53 -16.81 13.23
C GLN A 269 -3.75 -15.88 12.04
N LEU A 270 -2.69 -15.55 11.29
CA LEU A 270 -2.81 -14.82 10.02
C LEU A 270 -3.59 -15.60 8.96
N ALA A 271 -3.61 -16.94 9.03
CA ALA A 271 -4.44 -17.76 8.16
C ALA A 271 -5.95 -17.58 8.39
N PHE A 272 -6.37 -17.05 9.54
CA PHE A 272 -7.78 -16.69 9.81
C PHE A 272 -8.08 -15.22 9.52
N PHE A 273 -7.04 -14.42 9.22
CA PHE A 273 -7.18 -13.01 8.96
C PHE A 273 -7.76 -12.75 7.57
N ALA A 274 -9.03 -12.34 7.56
CA ALA A 274 -9.64 -11.59 6.47
C ALA A 274 -9.59 -12.26 5.08
N LEU A 275 -9.69 -13.58 5.08
CA LEU A 275 -9.73 -14.37 3.85
C LEU A 275 -11.15 -14.62 3.38
N GLU A 276 -11.36 -14.57 2.07
CA GLU A 276 -12.60 -15.03 1.46
C GLU A 276 -12.65 -16.56 1.44
N ASP A 277 -13.84 -17.10 1.61
CA ASP A 277 -14.14 -18.52 1.43
C ASP A 277 -14.71 -18.70 0.02
N ASP A 278 -14.17 -19.63 -0.76
CA ASP A 278 -14.71 -19.93 -2.09
C ASP A 278 -16.02 -20.73 -2.03
N ALA A 279 -16.48 -21.04 -0.81
CA ALA A 279 -17.67 -21.80 -0.44
C ALA A 279 -17.73 -23.19 -1.06
N ARG A 280 -16.61 -23.72 -1.55
CA ARG A 280 -16.55 -25.00 -2.25
C ARG A 280 -15.64 -25.98 -1.52
N VAL A 281 -16.12 -27.21 -1.41
CA VAL A 281 -15.26 -28.33 -1.02
C VAL A 281 -14.42 -28.72 -2.24
N ARG A 282 -13.10 -28.67 -2.06
CA ARG A 282 -12.11 -29.11 -3.04
C ARG A 282 -11.44 -30.39 -2.57
N LYS A 283 -10.64 -30.98 -3.45
CA LYS A 283 -9.94 -32.23 -3.18
C LYS A 283 -8.45 -32.03 -3.43
N ILE A 284 -7.62 -32.52 -2.52
CA ILE A 284 -6.18 -32.62 -2.76
C ILE A 284 -5.95 -33.69 -3.83
N SER A 285 -5.32 -33.32 -4.94
CA SER A 285 -4.91 -34.25 -6.00
C SER A 285 -3.40 -34.51 -5.96
N THR A 286 -2.90 -35.40 -6.81
CA THR A 286 -1.45 -35.64 -6.98
C THR A 286 -0.71 -34.40 -7.48
N SER A 287 -1.39 -33.52 -8.21
CA SER A 287 -0.87 -32.22 -8.68
C SER A 287 -1.12 -31.08 -7.70
N GLY A 288 -1.69 -31.35 -6.51
CA GLY A 288 -2.06 -30.34 -5.53
C GLY A 288 -3.55 -29.97 -5.56
N ILE A 289 -3.90 -28.78 -5.06
CA ILE A 289 -5.27 -28.26 -5.05
C ILE A 289 -5.49 -27.39 -6.27
N ARG A 290 -6.55 -27.66 -7.04
CA ARG A 290 -6.89 -26.86 -8.22
C ARG A 290 -7.81 -25.71 -7.83
N TRP A 291 -7.36 -24.47 -8.03
CA TRP A 291 -8.15 -23.24 -7.82
C TRP A 291 -7.82 -22.22 -8.92
N ARG A 292 -8.85 -21.54 -9.46
CA ARG A 292 -8.73 -20.60 -10.60
C ARG A 292 -7.89 -21.13 -11.79
N ARG A 293 -8.13 -22.38 -12.19
CA ARG A 293 -7.40 -23.10 -13.27
C ARG A 293 -5.90 -23.34 -13.00
N ARG A 294 -5.40 -23.01 -11.80
CA ARG A 294 -4.01 -23.21 -11.38
C ARG A 294 -3.92 -24.24 -10.26
N PHE A 295 -2.71 -24.74 -10.01
CA PHE A 295 -2.44 -25.73 -8.98
C PHE A 295 -1.63 -25.13 -7.83
N TYR A 296 -2.02 -25.48 -6.61
CA TYR A 296 -1.36 -25.06 -5.37
C TYR A 296 -0.80 -26.27 -4.65
N ILE A 297 0.45 -26.16 -4.20
CA ILE A 297 1.23 -27.25 -3.62
C ILE A 297 1.87 -26.84 -2.30
N ALA A 298 2.00 -27.81 -1.40
CA ALA A 298 2.74 -27.65 -0.15
C ALA A 298 3.31 -28.99 0.30
N PRO A 299 4.45 -29.00 1.02
CA PRO A 299 5.05 -30.24 1.52
C PRO A 299 4.12 -31.07 2.42
N TRP A 300 3.30 -30.42 3.24
CA TRP A 300 2.36 -31.11 4.13
C TRP A 300 1.26 -31.87 3.38
N MET A 301 1.00 -31.56 2.11
CA MET A 301 -0.02 -32.23 1.29
C MET A 301 0.40 -33.61 0.81
N VAL A 302 1.69 -33.96 0.89
CA VAL A 302 2.22 -35.25 0.40
C VAL A 302 1.56 -36.39 1.18
N GLY A 303 0.92 -37.32 0.47
CA GLY A 303 0.19 -38.45 1.06
C GLY A 303 -1.25 -38.13 1.50
N HIS A 304 -1.73 -36.91 1.25
CA HIS A 304 -3.12 -36.51 1.54
C HIS A 304 -3.98 -36.41 0.27
N ALA A 305 -3.52 -36.95 -0.85
CA ALA A 305 -4.33 -37.04 -2.08
C ALA A 305 -5.62 -37.81 -1.79
N GLY A 306 -6.77 -37.25 -2.14
CA GLY A 306 -8.06 -37.78 -1.70
C GLY A 306 -8.82 -36.89 -0.73
N THR A 307 -8.09 -36.12 0.09
CA THR A 307 -8.66 -35.40 1.24
C THR A 307 -9.55 -34.24 0.78
N PRO A 308 -10.81 -34.16 1.26
CA PRO A 308 -11.66 -32.99 1.04
C PRO A 308 -11.19 -31.82 1.90
N VAL A 309 -11.15 -30.63 1.31
CA VAL A 309 -10.65 -29.41 1.95
C VAL A 309 -11.51 -28.22 1.54
N ARG A 310 -11.56 -27.19 2.38
CA ARG A 310 -12.00 -25.85 2.00
C ARG A 310 -10.79 -24.96 1.84
N LEU A 311 -10.91 -23.92 1.05
CA LEU A 311 -9.84 -22.97 0.88
C LEU A 311 -10.30 -21.57 1.21
N ARG A 312 -9.36 -20.83 1.76
CA ARG A 312 -9.49 -19.41 1.98
C ARG A 312 -8.36 -18.67 1.32
N TYR A 313 -8.63 -17.50 0.78
CA TYR A 313 -7.65 -16.75 0.00
C TYR A 313 -7.80 -15.25 0.23
N LEU A 314 -6.70 -14.53 0.01
CA LEU A 314 -6.74 -13.08 -0.13
C LEU A 314 -7.16 -12.75 -1.57
N PRO A 315 -8.22 -11.96 -1.77
CA PRO A 315 -8.62 -11.61 -3.13
C PRO A 315 -7.51 -10.80 -3.82
N HIS A 316 -7.36 -11.01 -5.12
CA HIS A 316 -6.28 -10.45 -5.96
C HIS A 316 -4.84 -10.87 -5.59
N TYR A 317 -4.67 -11.71 -4.57
CA TYR A 317 -3.39 -12.32 -4.23
C TYR A 317 -3.44 -13.84 -4.50
N ASP A 318 -3.13 -14.22 -5.73
CA ASP A 318 -3.19 -15.61 -6.20
C ASP A 318 -1.88 -16.38 -5.92
N GLY A 319 -0.93 -15.81 -5.19
CA GLY A 319 0.36 -16.46 -4.89
C GLY A 319 0.25 -17.62 -3.91
N GLN A 320 -0.74 -17.58 -3.01
CA GLN A 320 -0.95 -18.60 -1.99
C GLN A 320 -2.42 -18.72 -1.59
N ILE A 321 -2.77 -19.86 -1.00
CA ILE A 321 -4.07 -20.13 -0.40
C ILE A 321 -3.88 -20.74 0.99
N GLU A 322 -4.83 -20.50 1.88
CA GLU A 322 -4.93 -21.21 3.14
C GLU A 322 -5.89 -22.38 3.02
N VAL A 323 -5.45 -23.55 3.46
CA VAL A 323 -6.23 -24.78 3.34
C VAL A 323 -6.80 -25.15 4.70
N PHE A 324 -8.10 -25.44 4.71
CA PHE A 324 -8.86 -25.79 5.89
C PHE A 324 -9.50 -27.16 5.71
N SER A 325 -9.63 -27.86 6.81
CA SER A 325 -10.39 -29.09 6.88
C SER A 325 -11.90 -28.85 6.73
N THR A 326 -12.61 -29.92 6.36
CA THR A 326 -14.09 -29.91 6.30
C THR A 326 -14.73 -30.33 7.62
N ASP A 327 -13.95 -30.85 8.57
CA ASP A 327 -14.39 -31.47 9.83
C ASP A 327 -14.34 -30.47 10.99
N SER A 328 -15.26 -29.49 11.03
CA SER A 328 -15.48 -28.77 12.29
C SER A 328 -16.89 -28.22 12.45
N THR A 329 -17.42 -28.46 13.65
CA THR A 329 -18.43 -27.70 14.36
C THR A 329 -17.99 -26.24 14.52
N GLY A 330 -18.35 -25.40 13.54
CA GLY A 330 -18.03 -23.96 13.50
C GLY A 330 -17.91 -23.45 12.05
N ARG A 331 -18.08 -22.14 11.82
CA ARG A 331 -18.03 -21.52 10.48
C ARG A 331 -16.64 -21.54 9.80
N ALA A 332 -15.59 -21.96 10.49
CA ALA A 332 -14.22 -22.01 9.97
C ALA A 332 -13.59 -23.35 10.37
N GLY A 333 -13.21 -24.19 9.41
CA GLY A 333 -12.49 -25.46 9.61
C GLY A 333 -11.24 -25.34 10.48
N ARG A 334 -10.65 -26.47 10.90
CA ARG A 334 -9.26 -26.49 11.37
C ARG A 334 -8.32 -26.16 10.21
N HIS A 335 -7.37 -25.24 10.42
CA HIS A 335 -6.32 -24.91 9.44
C HIS A 335 -5.38 -26.11 9.25
N LEU A 336 -5.17 -26.50 8.00
CA LEU A 336 -4.28 -27.61 7.61
C LEU A 336 -2.91 -27.11 7.14
N GLY A 337 -2.84 -25.85 6.69
CA GLY A 337 -1.60 -25.19 6.27
C GLY A 337 -1.79 -24.34 5.02
N THR A 338 -0.77 -23.54 4.75
CA THR A 338 -0.67 -22.69 3.54
C THR A 338 -0.18 -23.51 2.35
N ALA A 339 -0.70 -23.22 1.16
CA ALA A 339 -0.25 -23.80 -0.10
C ALA A 339 0.07 -22.72 -1.12
N TYR A 340 1.13 -22.94 -1.90
CA TYR A 340 1.70 -21.94 -2.80
C TYR A 340 1.42 -22.31 -4.25
N LEU A 341 1.26 -21.30 -5.10
CA LEU A 341 1.07 -21.49 -6.53
C LEU A 341 2.27 -22.26 -7.12
N ALA A 342 1.98 -23.38 -7.79
CA ALA A 342 3.01 -24.29 -8.28
C ALA A 342 3.93 -23.66 -9.33
N GLU A 343 3.37 -22.79 -10.19
CA GLU A 343 4.09 -22.11 -11.28
C GLU A 343 5.16 -21.14 -10.75
N THR A 344 4.89 -20.48 -9.62
CA THR A 344 5.78 -19.48 -9.01
C THR A 344 6.50 -20.01 -7.76
N ALA A 345 6.36 -21.30 -7.47
CA ALA A 345 6.98 -21.92 -6.30
C ALA A 345 8.50 -21.70 -6.31
N THR A 346 9.06 -21.24 -5.19
CA THR A 346 10.49 -21.00 -5.08
C THR A 346 11.28 -22.31 -5.19
N PRO A 347 12.56 -22.28 -5.57
CA PRO A 347 13.43 -23.46 -5.52
C PRO A 347 13.45 -24.13 -4.14
N GLY A 348 13.37 -23.33 -3.06
CA GLY A 348 13.28 -23.83 -1.69
C GLY A 348 11.99 -24.62 -1.43
N GLN A 349 10.84 -24.11 -1.85
CA GLN A 349 9.55 -24.78 -1.73
C GLN A 349 9.50 -26.09 -2.53
N ARG A 350 10.04 -26.10 -3.76
CA ARG A 350 10.15 -27.32 -4.57
C ARG A 350 11.04 -28.38 -3.91
N ARG A 351 12.20 -27.97 -3.36
CA ARG A 351 13.10 -28.86 -2.61
C ARG A 351 12.44 -29.43 -1.35
N ALA A 352 11.71 -28.59 -0.60
CA ALA A 352 10.98 -29.05 0.59
C ALA A 352 9.94 -30.12 0.24
N LEU A 353 9.20 -29.93 -0.85
CA LEU A 353 8.22 -30.91 -1.33
C LEU A 353 8.88 -32.25 -1.73
N ALA A 354 10.00 -32.20 -2.47
CA ALA A 354 10.76 -33.38 -2.84
C ALA A 354 11.31 -34.11 -1.60
N SER A 355 11.87 -33.38 -0.64
CA SER A 355 12.41 -33.93 0.60
C SER A 355 11.36 -34.69 1.41
N VAL A 356 10.14 -34.15 1.52
CA VAL A 356 9.05 -34.85 2.23
C VAL A 356 8.64 -36.13 1.49
N ARG A 357 8.58 -36.13 0.15
CA ARG A 357 8.29 -37.34 -0.64
C ARG A 357 9.34 -38.43 -0.40
N GLU A 358 10.62 -38.07 -0.44
CA GLU A 358 11.71 -39.01 -0.17
C GLU A 358 11.68 -39.55 1.25
N LYS A 359 11.47 -38.69 2.26
CA LYS A 359 11.37 -39.10 3.67
C LYS A 359 10.23 -40.10 3.88
N LYS A 360 9.03 -39.82 3.34
CA LYS A 360 7.89 -40.76 3.44
C LYS A 360 8.16 -42.07 2.71
N ALA A 361 8.81 -42.04 1.55
CA ALA A 361 9.19 -43.26 0.83
C ALA A 361 10.22 -44.11 1.60
N ARG A 362 11.21 -43.47 2.25
CA ARG A 362 12.20 -44.17 3.09
C ARG A 362 11.56 -44.76 4.34
N ALA A 363 10.66 -44.02 5.01
CA ALA A 363 9.92 -44.51 6.16
C ALA A 363 9.09 -45.74 5.81
N LEU A 364 8.30 -45.69 4.72
CA LEU A 364 7.51 -46.84 4.25
C LEU A 364 8.38 -48.07 3.96
N LYS A 365 9.55 -47.89 3.32
CA LYS A 365 10.49 -49.00 3.09
C LYS A 365 11.03 -49.59 4.39
N ALA A 366 11.32 -48.75 5.38
CA ALA A 366 11.77 -49.21 6.69
C ALA A 366 10.67 -49.98 7.44
N ASP A 367 9.44 -49.48 7.41
CA ASP A 367 8.27 -50.11 8.04
C ASP A 367 7.97 -51.47 7.41
N LEU A 368 7.99 -51.57 6.07
CA LEU A 368 7.81 -52.84 5.36
C LEU A 368 8.90 -53.86 5.73
N LYS A 369 10.17 -53.42 5.78
CA LYS A 369 11.29 -54.30 6.17
C LYS A 369 11.21 -54.73 7.64
N ALA A 370 10.70 -53.87 8.53
CA ALA A 370 10.49 -54.21 9.93
C ALA A 370 9.34 -55.21 10.08
N ALA A 371 8.25 -55.03 9.33
CA ALA A 371 7.11 -55.95 9.31
C ALA A 371 7.50 -57.34 8.76
N GLU A 372 8.34 -57.40 7.72
CA GLU A 372 8.88 -58.66 7.19
C GLU A 372 9.78 -59.40 8.19
N LYS A 373 10.49 -58.68 9.07
CA LYS A 373 11.33 -59.29 10.13
C LYS A 373 10.54 -59.75 11.35
N ALA A 374 9.34 -59.20 11.57
CA ALA A 374 8.47 -59.54 12.69
C ALA A 374 7.49 -60.68 12.36
N ARG A 375 7.54 -61.18 11.12
CA ARG A 375 6.74 -62.28 10.59
C ARG A 375 7.61 -63.53 10.47
#